data_AF-A0A501VNN3-F1
#
_entry.id   AF-A0A501VNN3-F1
#
_cell.length_a   1.000
_cell.length_b   1.000
_cell.length_c   1.000
_cell.angle_alpha   90.00
_cell.angle_beta   90.00
_cell.angle_gamma   90.00
#
_symmetry.space_group_name_H-M   'P 1'
#
loop_
_entity.id
_entity.type
_entity.pdbx_description
1 polymer ?
#
loop_
_entity_poly.entity_id
_entity_poly.type
_entity_poly.pdbx_seq_one_letter_code
_entity_poly.pdbx_strand_id
1 'polypeptide(L)'
;MNQYKYIETLEDNKLSMTYYARTHMDECCLVFEKEHKYNIDGFVFYFGLSTALNNSIDTNKRQQYNYDSSDNNLELEIRAAMLNAEAKESVDILNNLPLDFGSAISYLRERKKMSVEDLEASALISQRTIYSLQKNAKEPKLQTIVALCIALTLPYPVSVKLMEIAGRSLRQSSIEEMIYAEFLQKSYELSVEDCNQMLTNLNYSILTTKTSL
;
A
#
# COMPACT_ATOMS: atom_id res chain seq x y z
N MET A 1 -9.53 12.54 8.84
CA MET A 1 -10.77 13.36 8.86
C MET A 1 -10.37 14.71 9.45
N ASN A 2 -10.39 15.79 8.66
CA ASN A 2 -9.91 17.11 9.10
C ASN A 2 -10.86 17.73 10.13
N GLN A 3 -10.48 17.68 11.41
CA GLN A 3 -11.29 18.25 12.48
C GLN A 3 -11.22 19.79 12.45
N TYR A 4 -12.32 20.46 12.78
CA TYR A 4 -12.41 21.93 12.93
C TYR A 4 -11.40 22.49 13.94
N LYS A 5 -10.84 21.63 14.81
CA LYS A 5 -9.73 21.93 15.71
C LYS A 5 -8.48 22.40 14.96
N TYR A 6 -8.22 21.86 13.77
CA TYR A 6 -6.97 22.07 13.04
C TYR A 6 -7.09 22.97 11.79
N ILE A 7 -8.29 23.05 11.19
CA ILE A 7 -8.51 23.80 9.94
C ILE A 7 -9.68 24.79 10.09
N GLU A 8 -9.47 26.02 9.63
CA GLU A 8 -10.47 27.08 9.51
C GLU A 8 -10.64 27.51 8.04
N THR A 9 -11.82 28.00 7.68
CA THR A 9 -12.09 28.55 6.34
C THR A 9 -12.08 30.07 6.44
N LEU A 10 -11.20 30.70 5.67
CA LEU A 10 -11.12 32.16 5.54
C LEU A 10 -12.25 32.70 4.66
N GLU A 11 -12.46 34.02 4.70
CA GLU A 11 -13.54 34.72 3.97
C GLU A 11 -13.51 34.52 2.44
N ASP A 12 -12.37 34.11 1.88
CA ASP A 12 -12.18 33.79 0.47
C ASP A 12 -12.31 32.29 0.16
N ASN A 13 -12.91 31.51 1.06
CA ASN A 13 -13.08 30.06 0.97
C ASN A 13 -11.74 29.29 0.95
N LYS A 14 -10.62 29.93 1.31
CA LYS A 14 -9.35 29.24 1.49
C LYS A 14 -9.29 28.58 2.86
N LEU A 15 -8.77 27.35 2.87
CA LEU A 15 -8.48 26.64 4.11
C LEU A 15 -7.17 27.19 4.70
N SER A 16 -7.20 27.51 5.99
CA SER A 16 -6.06 27.93 6.78
C SER A 16 -5.94 27.03 8.01
N MET A 17 -4.74 26.90 8.56
CA MET A 17 -4.53 26.24 9.85
C MET A 17 -5.07 27.14 10.96
N THR A 18 -5.74 26.58 11.96
CA THR A 18 -6.16 27.33 13.16
C THR A 18 -4.95 27.78 14.00
N TYR A 19 -5.15 28.70 14.95
CA TYR A 19 -4.11 29.03 15.93
C TYR A 19 -3.63 27.79 16.71
N TYR A 20 -4.55 26.88 17.03
CA TYR A 20 -4.22 25.64 17.72
C TYR A 20 -3.26 24.78 16.87
N ALA A 21 -3.60 24.51 15.60
CA ALA A 21 -2.72 23.77 14.69
C ALA A 21 -1.33 24.40 14.51
N ARG A 22 -1.25 25.74 14.50
CA ARG A 22 0.04 26.47 14.38
C ARG A 22 0.93 26.37 15.63
N THR A 23 0.34 26.11 16.79
CA THR A 23 1.05 26.05 18.08
C THR A 23 1.25 24.62 18.60
N HIS A 24 0.53 23.66 18.02
CA HIS A 24 0.59 22.22 18.32
C HIS A 24 0.92 21.46 17.03
N MET A 25 1.97 21.90 16.33
CA MET A 25 2.39 21.33 15.05
C MET A 25 2.76 19.84 15.19
N ASP A 26 3.22 19.43 16.37
CA ASP A 26 3.49 18.05 16.75
C ASP A 26 2.26 17.12 16.71
N GLU A 27 1.04 17.64 16.88
CA GLU A 27 -0.19 16.84 16.79
C GLU A 27 -0.67 16.63 15.35
N CYS A 28 -0.32 17.52 14.42
CA CYS A 28 -0.97 17.59 13.11
C CYS A 28 -0.03 17.71 11.91
N CYS A 29 1.29 17.79 12.12
CA CYS A 29 2.28 17.86 11.06
C CYS A 29 3.12 16.58 11.00
N LEU A 30 3.46 16.17 9.78
CA LEU A 30 4.44 15.12 9.56
C LEU A 30 5.84 15.68 9.85
N VAL A 31 6.56 15.02 10.76
CA VAL A 31 7.97 15.33 11.03
C VAL A 31 8.82 14.59 10.00
N PHE A 32 9.66 15.34 9.29
CA PHE A 32 10.65 14.78 8.37
C PHE A 32 12.04 15.02 8.92
N GLU A 33 12.86 13.98 9.00
CA GLU A 33 14.28 14.12 9.25
C GLU A 33 15.00 14.44 7.95
N LYS A 34 15.83 15.48 7.96
CA LYS A 34 16.60 15.91 6.79
C LYS A 34 18.07 15.60 7.01
N GLU A 35 18.56 14.56 6.34
CA GLU A 35 19.98 14.29 6.22
C GLU A 35 20.56 14.97 4.97
N HIS A 36 21.70 15.65 5.13
CA HIS A 36 22.46 16.19 4.00
C HIS A 36 23.77 15.42 3.85
N LYS A 37 23.95 14.77 2.69
CA LYS A 37 25.28 14.30 2.27
C LYS A 37 25.92 15.36 1.40
N TYR A 38 26.92 16.07 1.94
CA TYR A 38 27.77 16.95 1.16
C TYR A 38 29.06 16.24 0.78
N ASN A 39 29.48 16.42 -0.46
CA ASN A 39 30.89 16.37 -0.82
C ASN A 39 31.26 17.80 -1.26
N ILE A 40 32.52 18.18 -1.01
CA ILE A 40 33.24 19.41 -1.40
C ILE A 40 33.40 20.50 -0.32
N ASP A 41 34.66 20.64 0.11
CA ASP A 41 35.45 21.77 0.63
C ASP A 41 34.76 23.04 1.19
N GLY A 42 34.69 23.11 2.52
CA GLY A 42 35.09 24.30 3.28
C GLY A 42 34.12 25.48 3.40
N PHE A 43 32.92 25.46 2.82
CA PHE A 43 31.93 26.54 2.99
C PHE A 43 30.71 26.09 3.80
N VAL A 44 30.44 26.77 4.91
CA VAL A 44 29.23 26.58 5.72
C VAL A 44 28.16 27.58 5.27
N PHE A 45 27.06 27.09 4.69
CA PHE A 45 25.87 27.90 4.40
C PHE A 45 24.77 27.61 5.43
N TYR A 46 24.21 28.68 6.03
CA TYR A 46 23.00 28.57 6.86
C TYR A 46 21.77 28.45 5.96
N PHE A 47 21.03 27.34 6.08
CA PHE A 47 19.82 27.08 5.30
C PHE A 47 18.57 27.30 6.16
N GLY A 48 17.73 28.27 5.77
CA GLY A 48 16.42 28.50 6.41
C GLY A 48 15.35 27.50 5.94
N LEU A 49 14.29 27.35 6.74
CA LEU A 49 13.11 26.49 6.48
C LEU A 49 12.47 26.74 5.11
N SER A 50 12.46 27.99 4.64
CA SER A 50 11.92 28.37 3.33
C SER A 50 12.70 27.72 2.17
N THR A 51 14.01 27.61 2.29
CA THR A 51 14.87 26.98 1.27
C THR A 51 14.82 25.45 1.34
N ALA A 52 14.40 24.89 2.48
CA ALA A 52 14.17 23.46 2.61
C ALA A 52 12.86 22.99 1.97
N LEU A 53 11.81 23.84 1.97
CA LEU A 53 10.47 23.51 1.45
C LEU A 53 10.21 24.01 0.03
N ASN A 54 11.14 24.78 -0.56
CA ASN A 54 10.97 25.32 -1.91
C ASN A 54 11.48 24.33 -2.98
N ASN A 55 10.57 23.64 -3.67
CA ASN A 55 10.88 22.75 -4.80
C ASN A 55 11.20 23.50 -6.12
N SER A 56 11.20 24.84 -6.13
CA SER A 56 11.29 25.59 -7.40
C SER A 56 12.70 26.01 -7.84
N ILE A 57 13.79 25.59 -7.17
CA ILE A 57 15.14 26.02 -7.58
C ILE A 57 16.17 24.87 -7.51
N ASP A 58 16.79 24.62 -8.67
CA ASP A 58 17.90 23.72 -9.02
C ASP A 58 17.61 22.25 -9.37
N THR A 59 17.70 21.98 -10.68
CA THR A 59 17.62 20.68 -11.36
C THR A 59 18.74 19.67 -11.00
N ASN A 60 19.64 20.00 -10.07
CA ASN A 60 20.75 19.15 -9.64
C ASN A 60 20.69 18.72 -8.16
N LYS A 61 19.62 19.02 -7.42
CA LYS A 61 19.45 18.59 -6.03
C LYS A 61 18.37 17.50 -5.92
N ARG A 62 18.78 16.25 -5.77
CA ARG A 62 17.88 15.19 -5.30
C ARG A 62 17.75 15.32 -3.79
N GLN A 63 16.70 15.99 -3.33
CA GLN A 63 16.33 15.95 -1.92
C GLN A 63 15.72 14.57 -1.62
N GLN A 64 16.39 13.77 -0.79
CA GLN A 64 15.78 12.58 -0.21
C GLN A 64 15.15 12.98 1.12
N TYR A 65 13.84 12.78 1.22
CA TYR A 65 13.11 12.85 2.47
C TYR A 65 13.01 11.43 3.00
N ASN A 66 13.62 11.17 4.15
CA ASN A 66 13.40 9.93 4.86
C ASN A 66 12.17 10.15 5.75
N TYR A 67 11.12 9.38 5.51
CA TYR A 67 10.05 9.25 6.48
C TYR A 67 10.59 8.43 7.63
N ASP A 68 10.74 9.05 8.80
CA ASP A 68 11.08 8.28 9.98
C ASP A 68 9.85 7.47 10.40
N SER A 69 9.86 6.19 10.01
CA SER A 69 8.88 5.19 10.41
C SER A 69 8.99 4.80 11.88
N SER A 70 9.90 5.43 12.65
CA SER A 70 9.99 5.18 14.08
C SER A 70 8.65 5.47 14.76
N ASP A 71 8.32 4.59 15.70
CA ASP A 71 7.10 4.50 16.49
C ASP A 71 6.74 5.77 17.31
N ASN A 72 7.32 6.92 17.04
CA ASN A 72 7.23 8.13 17.87
C ASN A 72 6.21 9.19 17.39
N ASN A 73 5.69 9.10 16.16
CA ASN A 73 4.87 10.18 15.57
C ASN A 73 3.35 9.95 15.65
N LEU A 74 2.88 8.83 16.20
CA LEU A 74 1.44 8.55 16.30
C LEU A 74 1.09 8.19 17.75
N GLU A 75 0.22 8.99 18.36
CA GLU A 75 -0.30 8.72 19.70
C GLU A 75 -0.89 7.30 19.78
N LEU A 76 -0.65 6.61 20.89
CA LEU A 76 -1.08 5.21 21.08
C LEU A 76 -2.58 5.03 20.85
N GLU A 77 -3.38 6.03 21.20
CA GLU A 77 -4.83 6.04 20.98
C GLU A 77 -5.18 6.01 19.48
N ILE A 78 -4.45 6.76 18.65
CA ILE A 78 -4.67 6.78 17.20
C ILE A 78 -4.27 5.42 16.60
N ARG A 79 -3.16 4.81 17.05
CA ARG A 79 -2.78 3.44 16.64
C ARG A 79 -3.87 2.43 16.98
N ALA A 80 -4.38 2.46 18.20
CA ALA A 80 -5.46 1.57 18.64
C ALA A 80 -6.73 1.78 17.81
N ALA A 81 -7.06 3.03 17.47
CA ALA A 81 -8.20 3.35 16.62
C ALA A 81 -8.03 2.83 15.18
N MET A 82 -6.84 2.98 14.58
CA MET A 82 -6.53 2.44 13.25
C MET A 82 -6.60 0.91 13.24
N LEU A 83 -5.97 0.24 14.21
CA LEU A 83 -6.02 -1.22 14.35
C LEU A 83 -7.46 -1.73 14.47
N ASN A 84 -8.29 -1.06 15.27
CA ASN A 84 -9.71 -1.42 15.43
C ASN A 84 -10.50 -1.21 14.13
N ALA A 85 -10.20 -0.15 13.37
CA ALA A 85 -10.84 0.10 12.08
C ALA A 85 -10.49 -0.98 11.04
N GLU A 86 -9.21 -1.34 10.93
CA GLU A 86 -8.72 -2.40 10.04
C GLU A 86 -9.31 -3.77 10.40
N ALA A 87 -9.39 -4.07 11.70
CA ALA A 87 -10.02 -5.31 12.18
C ALA A 87 -11.51 -5.36 11.82
N LYS A 88 -12.25 -4.27 12.02
CA LYS A 88 -13.67 -4.17 11.65
C LYS A 88 -13.87 -4.32 10.15
N GLU A 89 -13.04 -3.68 9.34
CA GLU A 89 -13.09 -3.81 7.89
C GLU A 89 -12.84 -5.25 7.46
N SER A 90 -11.83 -5.91 8.03
CA SER A 90 -11.52 -7.31 7.73
C SER A 90 -12.68 -8.24 8.09
N VAL A 91 -13.32 -8.04 9.24
CA VAL A 91 -14.51 -8.81 9.66
C VAL A 91 -15.68 -8.58 8.70
N ASP A 92 -15.94 -7.33 8.31
CA ASP A 92 -17.01 -7.00 7.36
C ASP A 92 -16.75 -7.64 5.98
N ILE A 93 -15.51 -7.62 5.50
CA ILE A 93 -15.13 -8.29 4.25
C ILE A 93 -15.39 -9.79 4.38
N LEU A 94 -14.90 -10.44 5.43
CA LEU A 94 -15.00 -11.89 5.60
C LEU A 94 -16.46 -12.37 5.73
N ASN A 95 -17.31 -11.62 6.43
CA ASN A 95 -18.72 -11.98 6.61
C ASN A 95 -19.54 -11.90 5.31
N ASN A 96 -19.13 -11.03 4.38
CA ASN A 96 -19.85 -10.80 3.12
C ASN A 96 -19.13 -11.43 1.92
N LEU A 97 -18.00 -12.09 2.12
CA LEU A 97 -17.21 -12.68 1.04
C LEU A 97 -17.97 -13.86 0.40
N PRO A 98 -18.24 -13.83 -0.92
CA PRO A 98 -18.83 -14.96 -1.61
C PRO A 98 -18.03 -16.26 -1.46
N LEU A 99 -18.73 -17.40 -1.51
CA LEU A 99 -18.12 -18.72 -1.30
C LEU A 99 -17.47 -19.31 -2.56
N ASP A 100 -17.73 -18.75 -3.74
CA ASP A 100 -17.04 -19.11 -4.98
C ASP A 100 -15.97 -18.09 -5.34
N PHE A 101 -14.86 -18.57 -5.91
CA PHE A 101 -13.68 -17.75 -6.17
C PHE A 101 -13.95 -16.57 -7.12
N GLY A 102 -14.65 -16.82 -8.22
CA GLY A 102 -14.94 -15.81 -9.23
C GLY A 102 -15.80 -14.66 -8.71
N SER A 103 -16.85 -14.97 -7.94
CA SER A 103 -17.66 -13.95 -7.28
C SER A 103 -16.91 -13.26 -6.16
N ALA A 104 -16.06 -13.96 -5.41
CA ALA A 104 -15.22 -13.35 -4.37
C ALA A 104 -14.26 -12.30 -4.95
N ILE A 105 -13.60 -12.59 -6.07
CA ILE A 105 -12.75 -11.62 -6.78
C ILE A 105 -13.57 -10.42 -7.26
N SER A 106 -14.75 -10.65 -7.84
CA SER A 106 -15.63 -9.56 -8.30
C SER A 106 -16.03 -8.65 -7.13
N TYR A 107 -16.46 -9.23 -6.01
CA TYR A 107 -16.81 -8.52 -4.78
C TYR A 107 -15.65 -7.69 -4.24
N LEU A 108 -14.46 -8.28 -4.09
CA LEU A 108 -13.29 -7.58 -3.55
C LEU A 108 -12.84 -6.42 -4.44
N ARG A 109 -12.83 -6.64 -5.77
CA ARG A 109 -12.50 -5.60 -6.76
C ARG A 109 -13.47 -4.42 -6.71
N GLU A 110 -14.76 -4.71 -6.67
CA GLU A 110 -15.82 -3.68 -6.60
C GLU A 110 -15.76 -2.90 -5.29
N ARG A 111 -15.50 -3.58 -4.18
CA ARG A 111 -15.31 -2.95 -2.87
C ARG A 111 -14.10 -2.02 -2.86
N LYS A 112 -13.00 -2.40 -3.50
CA LYS A 112 -11.80 -1.56 -3.71
C LYS A 112 -11.99 -0.51 -4.82
N LYS A 113 -13.16 -0.47 -5.48
CA LYS A 113 -13.49 0.43 -6.59
C LYS A 113 -12.51 0.37 -7.76
N MET A 114 -11.92 -0.81 -8.00
CA MET A 114 -10.98 -1.03 -9.09
C MET A 114 -11.71 -1.46 -10.37
N SER A 115 -11.35 -0.89 -11.51
CA SER A 115 -11.77 -1.41 -12.81
C SER A 115 -11.06 -2.75 -13.13
N VAL A 116 -11.46 -3.42 -14.21
CA VAL A 116 -10.75 -4.63 -14.66
C VAL A 116 -9.38 -4.25 -15.22
N GLU A 117 -9.27 -3.07 -15.83
CA GLU A 117 -8.06 -2.46 -16.36
C GLU A 117 -7.07 -2.13 -15.24
N ASP A 118 -7.54 -1.56 -14.12
CA ASP A 118 -6.70 -1.28 -12.95
C ASP A 118 -6.15 -2.59 -12.36
N LEU A 119 -7.01 -3.60 -12.22
CA LEU A 119 -6.59 -4.90 -11.71
C LEU A 119 -5.63 -5.61 -12.67
N GLU A 120 -5.80 -5.48 -13.98
CA GLU A 120 -4.83 -5.96 -14.96
C GLU A 120 -3.47 -5.27 -14.81
N ALA A 121 -3.47 -3.95 -14.62
CA ALA A 121 -2.26 -3.18 -14.42
C ALA A 121 -1.53 -3.61 -13.15
N SER A 122 -2.23 -3.65 -12.01
CA SER A 122 -1.63 -3.95 -10.70
C SER A 122 -1.29 -5.44 -10.50
N ALA A 123 -2.08 -6.36 -11.05
CA ALA A 123 -1.87 -7.79 -10.86
C ALA A 123 -0.99 -8.42 -11.95
N LEU A 124 -0.65 -7.67 -13.01
CA LEU A 124 0.07 -8.18 -14.18
C LEU A 124 -0.61 -9.40 -14.83
N ILE A 125 -1.95 -9.39 -14.88
CA ILE A 125 -2.78 -10.45 -15.44
C ILE A 125 -3.65 -9.86 -16.55
N SER A 126 -3.71 -10.50 -17.72
CA SER A 126 -4.55 -10.00 -18.82
C SER A 126 -6.03 -9.93 -18.45
N GLN A 127 -6.76 -8.93 -18.98
CA GLN A 127 -8.21 -8.80 -18.75
C GLN A 127 -8.97 -10.09 -19.07
N ARG A 128 -8.61 -10.77 -20.17
CA ARG A 128 -9.21 -12.05 -20.56
C ARG A 128 -9.10 -13.09 -19.44
N THR A 129 -7.94 -13.13 -18.76
CA THR A 129 -7.73 -14.04 -17.64
C THR A 129 -8.56 -13.60 -16.44
N ILE A 130 -8.62 -12.30 -16.13
CA ILE A 130 -9.46 -11.76 -15.04
C ILE A 130 -10.94 -12.16 -15.26
N TYR A 131 -11.49 -11.91 -16.46
CA TYR A 131 -12.85 -12.32 -16.80
C TYR A 131 -13.06 -13.84 -16.70
N SER A 132 -12.07 -14.64 -17.09
CA SER A 132 -12.13 -16.10 -16.97
C SER A 132 -12.16 -16.55 -15.50
N LEU A 133 -11.39 -15.88 -14.63
CA LEU A 133 -11.36 -16.15 -13.20
C LEU A 133 -12.68 -15.76 -12.54
N GLN A 134 -13.21 -14.57 -12.86
CA GLN A 134 -14.50 -14.08 -12.34
C GLN A 134 -15.67 -14.97 -12.74
N LYS A 135 -15.60 -15.64 -13.89
CA LYS A 135 -16.60 -16.61 -14.36
C LYS A 135 -16.37 -18.03 -13.85
N ASN A 136 -15.38 -18.26 -12.99
CA ASN A 136 -14.95 -19.60 -12.57
C ASN A 136 -14.65 -20.55 -13.75
N ALA A 137 -14.27 -20.01 -14.91
CA ALA A 137 -14.01 -20.80 -16.12
C ALA A 137 -12.59 -21.41 -16.15
N LYS A 138 -11.73 -21.02 -15.21
CA LYS A 138 -10.36 -21.49 -15.08
C LYS A 138 -9.96 -21.52 -13.61
N GLU A 139 -9.37 -22.64 -13.19
CA GLU A 139 -8.77 -22.79 -11.87
C GLU A 139 -7.55 -21.85 -11.73
N PRO A 140 -7.50 -20.99 -10.70
CA PRO A 140 -6.38 -20.10 -10.48
C PRO A 140 -5.15 -20.89 -10.00
N LYS A 141 -3.96 -20.49 -10.50
CA LYS A 141 -2.69 -20.97 -9.94
C LYS A 141 -2.41 -20.25 -8.63
N LEU A 142 -1.65 -20.88 -7.73
CA LEU A 142 -1.26 -20.27 -6.45
C LEU A 142 -0.64 -18.88 -6.64
N GLN A 143 0.30 -18.77 -7.58
CA GLN A 143 0.93 -17.50 -7.93
C GLN A 143 -0.06 -16.41 -8.37
N THR A 144 -1.09 -16.80 -9.11
CA THR A 144 -2.14 -15.88 -9.57
C THR A 144 -2.99 -15.40 -8.39
N ILE A 145 -3.29 -16.27 -7.43
CA ILE A 145 -4.05 -15.88 -6.23
C ILE A 145 -3.23 -14.89 -5.40
N VAL A 146 -1.94 -15.18 -5.18
CA VAL A 146 -1.02 -14.30 -4.43
C VAL A 146 -0.91 -12.92 -5.11
N ALA A 147 -0.73 -12.88 -6.43
CA ALA A 147 -0.71 -11.62 -7.19
C ALA A 147 -2.00 -10.82 -7.04
N LEU A 148 -3.18 -11.48 -7.09
CA LEU A 148 -4.47 -10.82 -6.90
C LEU A 148 -4.61 -10.25 -5.48
N CYS A 149 -4.18 -10.98 -4.46
CA CYS A 149 -4.21 -10.50 -3.07
C CYS A 149 -3.35 -9.24 -2.87
N ILE A 150 -2.15 -9.23 -3.45
CA ILE A 150 -1.23 -8.07 -3.39
C ILE A 150 -1.82 -6.89 -4.18
N ALA A 151 -2.26 -7.12 -5.42
CA ALA A 151 -2.83 -6.07 -6.27
C ALA A 151 -4.09 -5.41 -5.68
N LEU A 152 -4.92 -6.20 -4.98
CA LEU A 152 -6.10 -5.70 -4.28
C LEU A 152 -5.80 -5.15 -2.88
N THR A 153 -4.52 -5.16 -2.45
CA THR A 153 -4.07 -4.74 -1.11
C THR A 153 -4.93 -5.35 0.00
N LEU A 154 -5.11 -6.67 -0.05
CA LEU A 154 -5.99 -7.39 0.86
C LEU A 154 -5.32 -7.59 2.23
N PRO A 155 -6.04 -7.35 3.34
CA PRO A 155 -5.57 -7.77 4.66
C PRO A 155 -5.22 -9.26 4.67
N TYR A 156 -4.18 -9.64 5.41
CA TYR A 156 -3.70 -11.02 5.48
C TYR A 156 -4.82 -12.06 5.78
N PRO A 157 -5.74 -11.85 6.74
CA PRO A 157 -6.84 -12.79 6.99
C PRO A 157 -7.77 -12.98 5.79
N VAL A 158 -8.03 -11.91 5.02
CA VAL A 158 -8.84 -11.96 3.80
C VAL A 158 -8.10 -12.72 2.71
N SER A 159 -6.79 -12.49 2.56
CA SER A 159 -5.94 -13.23 1.62
C SER A 159 -5.94 -14.73 1.90
N VAL A 160 -5.83 -15.13 3.16
CA VAL A 160 -5.92 -16.55 3.57
C VAL A 160 -7.30 -17.12 3.22
N LYS A 161 -8.38 -16.39 3.52
CA LYS A 161 -9.73 -16.86 3.21
C LYS A 161 -9.98 -17.02 1.71
N LEU A 162 -9.47 -16.09 0.90
CA LEU A 162 -9.57 -16.17 -0.56
C LEU A 162 -8.81 -17.38 -1.11
N MET A 163 -7.63 -17.71 -0.55
CA MET A 163 -6.89 -18.93 -0.90
C MET A 163 -7.69 -20.19 -0.53
N GLU A 164 -8.31 -20.23 0.65
CA GLU A 164 -9.17 -21.34 1.07
C GLU A 164 -10.36 -21.55 0.11
N ILE A 165 -11.02 -20.46 -0.30
CA ILE A 165 -12.12 -20.49 -1.29
C ILE A 165 -11.65 -21.07 -2.62
N ALA A 166 -10.41 -20.78 -3.03
CA ALA A 166 -9.78 -21.36 -4.21
C ALA A 166 -9.30 -22.81 -4.02
N GLY A 167 -9.51 -23.42 -2.84
CA GLY A 167 -9.02 -24.76 -2.52
C GLY A 167 -7.50 -24.85 -2.42
N ARG A 168 -6.82 -23.74 -2.05
CA ARG A 168 -5.37 -23.64 -1.92
C ARG A 168 -4.95 -23.22 -0.52
N SER A 169 -3.73 -23.58 -0.15
CA SER A 169 -3.07 -23.17 1.10
C SER A 169 -1.57 -23.10 0.87
N LEU A 170 -0.89 -22.25 1.63
CA LEU A 170 0.57 -22.18 1.62
C LEU A 170 1.18 -23.31 2.45
N ARG A 171 2.14 -24.03 1.89
CA ARG A 171 2.86 -25.13 2.55
C ARG A 171 3.98 -24.57 3.40
N GLN A 172 3.89 -24.81 4.70
CA GLN A 172 4.91 -24.40 5.67
C GLN A 172 6.29 -25.06 5.44
N SER A 173 6.32 -26.20 4.72
CA SER A 173 7.56 -26.89 4.37
C SER A 173 8.28 -26.30 3.14
N SER A 174 7.70 -25.31 2.46
CA SER A 174 8.25 -24.68 1.25
C SER A 174 8.70 -23.25 1.54
N ILE A 175 10.01 -22.98 1.38
CA ILE A 175 10.56 -21.62 1.55
C ILE A 175 9.92 -20.63 0.57
N GLU A 176 9.68 -21.05 -0.68
CA GLU A 176 9.02 -20.22 -1.70
C GLU A 176 7.61 -19.79 -1.25
N GLU A 177 6.84 -20.71 -0.67
CA GLU A 177 5.48 -20.41 -0.22
C GLU A 177 5.47 -19.64 1.11
N MET A 178 6.50 -19.78 1.93
CA MET A 178 6.71 -18.89 3.08
C MET A 178 7.06 -17.46 2.64
N ILE A 179 7.82 -17.29 1.56
CA ILE A 179 8.04 -15.96 0.95
C ILE A 179 6.70 -15.37 0.47
N TYR A 180 5.81 -16.17 -0.12
CA TYR A 180 4.47 -15.69 -0.47
C TYR A 180 3.69 -15.25 0.78
N ALA A 181 3.80 -15.96 1.91
CA ALA A 181 3.17 -15.55 3.16
C ALA A 181 3.71 -14.19 3.66
N GLU A 182 5.00 -13.92 3.51
CA GLU A 182 5.60 -12.62 3.82
C GLU A 182 5.06 -11.50 2.92
N PHE A 183 4.91 -11.77 1.62
CA PHE A 183 4.31 -10.80 0.69
C PHE A 183 2.86 -10.48 1.05
N LEU A 184 2.07 -11.47 1.44
CA LEU A 184 0.68 -11.27 1.86
C LEU A 184 0.55 -10.49 3.17
N GLN A 185 1.53 -10.59 4.07
CA GLN A 185 1.56 -9.76 5.29
C GLN A 185 1.90 -8.30 4.98
N LYS A 186 2.67 -8.05 3.92
CA LYS A 186 3.14 -6.72 3.49
C LYS A 186 2.44 -6.21 2.23
N SER A 187 1.20 -6.65 2.00
CA SER A 187 0.43 -6.33 0.79
C SER A 187 0.17 -4.84 0.59
N TYR A 188 0.28 -4.02 1.64
CA TYR A 188 0.13 -2.56 1.57
C TYR A 188 1.42 -1.83 1.15
N GLU A 189 2.57 -2.51 1.23
CA GLU A 189 3.89 -1.93 0.97
C GLU A 189 4.48 -2.38 -0.37
N LEU A 190 4.04 -3.54 -0.87
CA LEU A 190 4.64 -4.19 -2.04
C LEU A 190 3.70 -4.22 -3.23
N SER A 191 4.24 -3.93 -4.41
CA SER A 191 3.59 -4.23 -5.69
C SER A 191 3.88 -5.66 -6.17
N VAL A 192 3.12 -6.15 -7.16
CA VAL A 192 3.39 -7.45 -7.79
C VAL A 192 4.73 -7.43 -8.52
N GLU A 193 5.12 -6.29 -9.10
CA GLU A 193 6.42 -6.03 -9.70
C GLU A 193 7.55 -6.19 -8.68
N ASP A 194 7.43 -5.59 -7.49
CA ASP A 194 8.44 -5.70 -6.42
C ASP A 194 8.60 -7.16 -6.00
N CYS A 195 7.48 -7.86 -5.79
CA CYS A 195 7.48 -9.27 -5.44
C CYS A 195 8.15 -10.12 -6.53
N ASN A 196 7.87 -9.85 -7.82
CA ASN A 196 8.49 -10.54 -8.94
C ASN A 196 10.01 -10.29 -9.02
N GLN A 197 10.48 -9.06 -8.76
CA GLN A 197 11.90 -8.74 -8.70
C GLN A 197 12.59 -9.51 -7.56
N MET A 198 11.98 -9.54 -6.37
CA MET A 198 12.48 -10.31 -5.23
C MET A 198 12.55 -11.81 -5.54
N LEU A 199 11.49 -12.38 -6.13
CA LEU A 199 11.46 -13.80 -6.52
C LEU A 199 12.54 -14.13 -7.56
N THR A 200 12.74 -13.25 -8.54
CA THR A 200 13.78 -13.42 -9.57
C THR A 200 15.18 -13.43 -8.94
N ASN A 201 15.47 -12.49 -8.03
CA ASN A 201 16.75 -12.44 -7.31
C ASN A 201 17.00 -13.66 -6.43
N LEU A 202 15.94 -14.31 -5.96
CA LEU A 202 15.98 -15.53 -5.17
C LEU A 202 15.94 -16.81 -6.03
N ASN A 203 15.91 -16.69 -7.36
CA ASN A 203 15.78 -17.79 -8.33
C ASN A 203 14.48 -18.60 -8.22
N TYR A 204 13.38 -17.97 -7.81
CA TYR A 204 12.04 -18.54 -7.81
C TYR A 204 11.22 -18.10 -9.03
N SER A 205 10.13 -18.82 -9.29
CA SER A 205 9.20 -18.44 -10.36
C SER A 205 8.44 -17.18 -9.97
N ILE A 206 8.35 -16.22 -10.89
CA ILE A 206 7.55 -15.01 -10.70
C ILE A 206 6.06 -15.33 -10.52
N LEU A 207 5.32 -14.39 -9.91
CA LEU A 207 3.90 -14.54 -9.66
C LEU A 207 3.08 -14.51 -10.97
N THR A 208 3.16 -13.39 -11.67
CA THR A 208 2.41 -13.08 -12.89
C THR A 208 3.20 -12.10 -13.75
N THR A 209 2.93 -12.04 -15.04
CA THR A 209 3.58 -11.10 -15.96
C THR A 209 2.61 -10.72 -17.07
N LYS A 210 2.68 -9.47 -17.52
CA LYS A 210 2.01 -9.07 -18.75
C LYS A 210 2.69 -9.80 -19.91
N THR A 211 1.94 -10.63 -20.61
CA THR A 211 2.41 -11.18 -21.88
C THR A 211 2.53 -10.01 -22.86
N SER A 212 3.75 -9.56 -23.12
CA SER A 212 4.03 -8.67 -24.24
C SER A 212 3.60 -9.40 -25.51
N LEU A 213 2.54 -8.92 -26.15
CA LEU A 213 2.20 -9.31 -27.52
C LEU A 213 3.25 -8.75 -28.48
#